data_AF-A0A8T1M6K3-F1
#
_entry.id   AF-A0A8T1M6K3-F1
#
_cell.length_a   1.000
_cell.length_b   1.000
_cell.length_c   1.000
_cell.angle_alpha   90.00
_cell.angle_beta   90.00
_cell.angle_gamma   90.00
#
_symmetry.space_group_name_H-M   'P 1'
#
loop_
_entity.id
_entity.type
_entity.pdbx_description
1 polymer ?
#
loop_
_entity_poly.entity_id
_entity_poly.type
_entity_poly.pdbx_seq_one_letter_code
_entity_poly.pdbx_strand_id
1 'polypeptide(L)'
;MYTYDYGYEEDKLGMTVTSGCVTLTKDAQNLVGISIGGGAPYCPCLYVVQVFDSTPASEDATLQAGDEITAVNGIALKGKSKVEAARLIQSFKDKVVINFNKLHADPKQGKTLDIVLKKAKHRVVEFMESSTADALGLSRAILVNDGLVKKFDELNKTATMFSGMMAHAKNLLRAIYELSRIYAGLADVFSEIGVKEPMLRTSEAFTQFGTTHRSMERFSIEMLKKIKPIIADLSTFLRKVIPDTRLTIKKYLDVKFEYLSYCLKVKEMDDEEYSFALVHEPLYRVETGNYEYRLILRCRQDARTRFAKMRSDVLVKLELLDNKHVQDTVKQLQRFIDAMAAYHDQCYGVMKQAKIFPLEVDLDRTAFTYDTGIINTGEDELEVGEETNERGEHVQTMDDLTDDFQLIDLSAPTGAPSQDTHGDVLLLDDNGDLQGQLCPGVQDLVGLN
;
A
#
# COMPACT_ATOMS: atom_id res chain seq x y z
N MET A 1 15.87 61.60 30.72
CA MET A 1 14.86 60.80 30.00
C MET A 1 15.38 59.38 30.00
N TYR A 2 14.95 58.56 30.97
CA TYR A 2 15.38 57.17 31.06
C TYR A 2 14.58 56.37 30.03
N THR A 3 15.24 55.95 28.94
CA THR A 3 14.70 54.95 28.04
C THR A 3 14.73 53.61 28.78
N TYR A 4 13.59 53.21 29.35
CA TYR A 4 13.42 51.85 29.82
C TYR A 4 13.44 50.94 28.59
N ASP A 5 14.57 50.25 28.40
CA ASP A 5 14.67 49.08 27.52
C ASP A 5 13.87 47.96 28.18
N TYR A 6 12.53 47.99 28.02
CA TYR A 6 11.67 46.83 28.29
C TYR A 6 11.99 45.77 27.22
N GLY A 7 13.17 45.18 27.29
CA GLY A 7 13.47 43.97 26.55
C GLY A 7 12.57 42.89 27.12
N TYR A 8 11.50 42.54 26.41
CA TYR A 8 10.71 41.36 26.73
C TYR A 8 11.67 40.18 26.88
N GLU A 9 11.63 39.53 28.04
CA GLU A 9 12.46 38.36 28.31
C GLU A 9 12.04 37.25 27.32
N GLU A 10 13.01 36.69 26.59
CA GLU A 10 12.73 35.63 25.61
C GLU A 10 12.09 34.42 26.31
N ASP A 11 10.94 33.97 25.83
CA ASP A 11 10.31 32.75 26.30
C ASP A 11 10.88 31.56 25.53
N LYS A 12 11.96 30.99 26.08
CA LYS A 12 12.67 29.87 25.46
C LYS A 12 11.95 28.53 25.62
N LEU A 13 10.87 28.46 26.40
CA LEU A 13 10.14 27.21 26.69
C LEU A 13 11.05 26.06 27.18
N GLY A 14 12.15 26.39 27.87
CA GLY A 14 13.15 25.42 28.34
C GLY A 14 14.09 24.86 27.26
N MET A 15 14.03 25.36 26.02
CA MET A 15 14.98 25.02 24.96
C MET A 15 16.32 25.75 25.16
N THR A 16 17.40 25.12 24.69
CA THR A 16 18.74 25.70 24.75
C THR A 16 19.22 26.10 23.36
N VAL A 17 20.18 27.02 23.32
CA VAL A 17 20.80 27.48 22.08
C VAL A 17 22.31 27.40 22.14
N THR A 18 22.95 27.16 21.00
CA THR A 18 24.41 27.20 20.86
C THR A 18 24.80 28.08 19.70
N SER A 19 25.65 29.08 19.94
CA SER A 19 26.12 29.96 18.89
C SER A 19 27.11 29.23 17.97
N GLY A 20 26.99 29.51 16.68
CA GLY A 20 27.82 28.93 15.63
C GLY A 20 27.98 29.89 14.46
N CYS A 21 28.83 29.51 13.52
CA CYS A 21 29.12 30.27 12.32
C CYS A 21 29.38 29.29 11.17
N VAL A 22 28.80 29.56 10.01
CA VAL A 22 28.98 28.75 8.79
C VAL A 22 29.35 29.66 7.63
N THR A 23 30.24 29.19 6.76
CA THR A 23 30.56 29.89 5.50
C THR A 23 29.98 29.10 4.35
N LEU A 24 28.96 29.65 3.70
CA LEU A 24 28.30 29.02 2.56
C LEU A 24 28.83 29.61 1.26
N THR A 25 29.09 28.74 0.28
CA THR A 25 29.34 29.14 -1.10
C THR A 25 28.00 29.17 -1.83
N LYS A 26 27.66 30.28 -2.45
CA LYS A 26 26.37 30.48 -3.09
C LYS A 26 26.26 29.73 -4.42
N ASP A 27 25.02 29.46 -4.83
CA ASP A 27 24.74 28.85 -6.12
C ASP A 27 24.92 29.84 -7.29
N ALA A 28 24.67 29.36 -8.51
CA ALA A 28 24.77 30.16 -9.73
C ALA A 28 23.79 31.35 -9.77
N GLN A 29 22.71 31.29 -8.99
CA GLN A 29 21.70 32.34 -8.81
C GLN A 29 22.03 33.29 -7.65
N ASN A 30 23.20 33.14 -7.02
CA ASN A 30 23.64 33.92 -5.87
C ASN A 30 22.74 33.74 -4.63
N LEU A 31 22.10 32.57 -4.50
CA LEU A 31 21.27 32.16 -3.38
C LEU A 31 21.99 31.14 -2.49
N VAL A 32 21.54 31.06 -1.23
CA VAL A 32 22.02 30.06 -0.24
C VAL A 32 21.00 28.95 0.02
N GLY A 33 19.73 29.17 -0.34
CA GLY A 33 18.66 28.19 -0.16
C GLY A 33 18.01 28.13 1.23
N ILE A 34 17.82 29.27 1.89
CA ILE A 34 17.05 29.36 3.14
C ILE A 34 15.90 30.36 3.02
N SER A 35 14.79 30.08 3.70
CA SER A 35 13.71 31.02 3.96
C SER A 35 13.84 31.61 5.37
N ILE A 36 13.55 32.90 5.53
CA ILE A 36 13.74 33.65 6.78
C ILE A 36 12.40 34.18 7.29
N GLY A 37 12.11 33.91 8.56
CA GLY A 37 10.94 34.40 9.31
C GLY A 37 11.34 35.31 10.47
N GLY A 38 10.33 35.93 11.08
CA GLY A 38 10.52 36.89 12.18
C GLY A 38 11.09 38.25 11.72
N GLY A 39 11.89 38.85 12.61
CA GLY A 39 12.44 40.19 12.46
C GLY A 39 11.48 41.33 12.81
N ALA A 40 12.00 42.56 12.69
CA ALA A 40 11.27 43.78 13.00
C ALA A 40 10.02 43.96 12.10
N PRO A 41 8.94 44.58 12.62
CA PRO A 41 8.87 45.25 13.94
C PRO A 41 8.44 44.34 15.10
N TYR A 42 7.89 43.15 14.83
CA TYR A 42 7.16 42.38 15.84
C TYR A 42 7.98 41.29 16.53
N CYS A 43 9.03 40.76 15.88
CA CYS A 43 9.84 39.67 16.44
C CYS A 43 11.28 40.13 16.70
N PRO A 44 11.85 39.87 17.89
CA PRO A 44 13.20 40.34 18.25
C PRO A 44 14.32 39.64 17.50
N CYS A 45 14.05 38.45 16.92
CA CYS A 45 15.02 37.62 16.23
C CYS A 45 14.57 37.27 14.80
N LEU A 46 15.53 36.96 13.95
CA LEU A 46 15.32 36.36 12.63
C LEU A 46 15.67 34.89 12.70
N TYR A 47 14.86 34.02 12.11
CA TYR A 47 15.09 32.58 12.16
C TYR A 47 14.82 31.90 10.81
N VAL A 48 15.42 30.73 10.63
CA VAL A 48 15.27 29.90 9.44
C VAL A 48 13.89 29.24 9.46
N VAL A 49 13.03 29.54 8.49
CA VAL A 49 11.72 28.88 8.32
C VAL A 49 11.88 27.55 7.60
N GLN A 50 12.73 27.52 6.59
CA GLN A 50 12.96 26.36 5.75
C GLN A 50 14.36 26.40 5.15
N VAL A 51 14.95 25.23 4.98
CA VAL A 51 16.12 25.00 4.14
C VAL A 51 15.62 24.23 2.92
N PHE A 52 15.92 24.70 1.72
CA PHE A 52 15.43 24.10 0.48
C PHE A 52 16.38 23.00 -0.01
N ASP A 53 15.84 21.90 -0.51
CA ASP A 53 16.65 20.78 -1.00
C ASP A 53 17.48 21.19 -2.22
N SER A 54 18.62 20.52 -2.43
CA SER A 54 19.56 20.80 -3.54
C SER A 54 20.09 22.24 -3.57
N THR A 55 20.28 22.83 -2.39
CA THR A 55 20.87 24.18 -2.23
C THR A 55 22.11 24.13 -1.35
N PRO A 56 22.98 25.16 -1.41
CA PRO A 56 24.19 25.18 -0.59
C PRO A 56 23.96 24.98 0.91
N ALA A 57 22.89 25.55 1.47
CA ALA A 57 22.55 25.37 2.89
C ALA A 57 22.09 23.94 3.21
N SER A 58 21.39 23.27 2.28
CA SER A 58 20.97 21.87 2.47
C SER A 58 22.14 20.91 2.36
N GLU A 59 23.05 21.12 1.41
CA GLU A 59 24.26 20.31 1.23
C GLU A 59 25.24 20.42 2.40
N ASP A 60 25.41 21.63 2.94
CA ASP A 60 26.24 21.87 4.13
C ASP A 60 25.61 21.31 5.42
N ALA A 61 24.26 21.29 5.48
CA ALA A 61 23.46 20.76 6.59
C ALA A 61 23.70 21.38 7.98
N THR A 62 24.50 22.45 8.10
CA THR A 62 24.73 23.13 9.39
C THR A 62 23.50 23.91 9.85
N LEU A 63 22.86 24.65 8.94
CA LEU A 63 21.65 25.42 9.21
C LEU A 63 20.40 24.57 9.05
N GLN A 64 19.39 24.85 9.87
CA GLN A 64 18.28 23.93 10.05
C GLN A 64 17.07 24.75 10.56
N ALA A 65 15.84 24.37 10.22
CA ALA A 65 14.63 25.15 10.48
C ALA A 65 14.39 25.39 11.99
N GLY A 66 14.19 26.65 12.38
CA GLY A 66 14.11 27.11 13.76
C GLY A 66 15.42 27.69 14.32
N ASP A 67 16.55 27.55 13.62
CA ASP A 67 17.80 28.24 13.99
C ASP A 67 17.66 29.75 13.84
N GLU A 68 18.18 30.52 14.79
CA GLU A 68 18.19 31.99 14.71
C GLU A 68 19.40 32.46 13.92
N ILE A 69 19.23 33.48 13.08
CA ILE A 69 20.27 34.16 12.33
C ILE A 69 20.63 35.45 13.05
N THR A 70 21.86 35.53 13.57
CA THR A 70 22.30 36.65 14.43
C THR A 70 23.11 37.70 13.67
N ALA A 71 23.91 37.28 12.68
CA ALA A 71 24.71 38.18 11.84
C ALA A 71 25.02 37.59 10.46
N VAL A 72 25.30 38.47 9.50
CA VAL A 72 25.76 38.11 8.15
C VAL A 72 27.04 38.87 7.86
N ASN A 73 28.14 38.14 7.58
CA ASN A 73 29.47 38.70 7.37
C ASN A 73 29.89 39.71 8.46
N GLY A 74 29.59 39.39 9.72
CA GLY A 74 29.90 40.23 10.88
C GLY A 74 28.93 41.40 11.11
N ILE A 75 27.95 41.62 10.23
CA ILE A 75 26.92 42.66 10.40
C ILE A 75 25.76 42.07 11.20
N ALA A 76 25.52 42.60 12.40
CA ALA A 76 24.41 42.19 13.26
C ALA A 76 23.05 42.40 12.57
N LEU A 77 22.15 41.44 12.78
CA LEU A 77 20.78 41.45 12.25
C LEU A 77 19.72 41.83 13.29
N LYS A 78 20.08 42.02 14.55
CA LYS A 78 19.15 42.44 15.61
C LYS A 78 18.42 43.74 15.21
N GLY A 79 17.10 43.72 15.29
CA GLY A 79 16.25 44.86 14.92
C GLY A 79 16.03 45.06 13.42
N LYS A 80 16.56 44.18 12.55
CA LYS A 80 16.29 44.23 11.10
C LYS A 80 15.06 43.42 10.74
N SER A 81 14.41 43.80 9.64
CA SER A 81 13.35 43.03 9.01
C SER A 81 13.90 41.85 8.21
N LYS A 82 13.04 40.86 7.94
CA LYS A 82 13.38 39.72 7.06
C LYS A 82 13.83 40.15 5.66
N VAL A 83 13.24 41.24 5.13
CA VAL A 83 13.59 41.83 3.83
C VAL A 83 15.01 42.38 3.84
N GLU A 84 15.40 43.10 4.88
CA GLU A 84 16.75 43.64 5.02
C GLU A 84 17.80 42.54 5.20
N ALA A 85 17.48 41.50 5.98
CA ALA A 85 18.34 40.34 6.14
C ALA A 85 18.57 39.61 4.80
N ALA A 86 17.50 39.38 4.02
CA ALA A 86 17.59 38.76 2.70
C ALA A 86 18.45 39.60 1.73
N ARG A 87 18.20 40.92 1.66
CA ARG A 87 19.01 41.85 0.85
C ARG A 87 20.47 41.86 1.27
N LEU A 88 20.75 41.78 2.57
CA LEU A 88 22.12 41.74 3.08
C LEU A 88 22.83 40.44 2.70
N ILE A 89 22.16 39.29 2.77
CA ILE A 89 22.74 38.03 2.28
C ILE A 89 23.01 38.14 0.79
N GLN A 90 22.08 38.68 0.00
CA GLN A 90 22.19 38.82 -1.45
C GLN A 90 23.29 39.80 -1.89
N SER A 91 23.61 40.83 -1.11
CA SER A 91 24.60 41.84 -1.48
C SER A 91 26.04 41.31 -1.56
N PHE A 92 26.34 40.23 -0.84
CA PHE A 92 27.63 39.54 -0.93
C PHE A 92 27.65 38.57 -2.11
N LYS A 93 28.72 38.60 -2.91
CA LYS A 93 28.92 37.67 -4.02
C LYS A 93 29.73 36.45 -3.58
N ASP A 94 29.45 35.31 -4.19
CA ASP A 94 30.15 34.02 -4.09
C ASP A 94 30.10 33.33 -2.72
N LYS A 95 30.46 34.02 -1.63
CA LYS A 95 30.49 33.45 -0.27
C LYS A 95 29.80 34.35 0.74
N VAL A 96 29.16 33.73 1.72
CA VAL A 96 28.54 34.43 2.84
C VAL A 96 28.79 33.68 4.14
N VAL A 97 29.18 34.41 5.17
CA VAL A 97 29.35 33.92 6.53
C VAL A 97 28.06 34.22 7.29
N ILE A 98 27.42 33.20 7.82
CA ILE A 98 26.20 33.31 8.60
C ILE A 98 26.51 32.91 10.04
N ASN A 99 26.32 33.85 10.96
CA ASN A 99 26.36 33.58 12.39
C ASN A 99 24.94 33.23 12.84
N PHE A 100 24.81 32.15 13.60
CA PHE A 100 23.53 31.61 14.00
C PHE A 100 23.53 31.13 15.44
N ASN A 101 22.35 31.05 16.05
CA ASN A 101 22.11 30.34 17.29
C ASN A 101 21.31 29.07 16.97
N LYS A 102 21.98 27.92 17.13
CA LYS A 102 21.39 26.61 16.91
C LYS A 102 20.31 26.35 17.95
N LEU A 103 19.09 26.03 17.52
CA LEU A 103 18.01 25.69 18.44
C LEU A 103 18.05 24.18 18.77
N HIS A 104 18.26 23.85 20.04
CA HIS A 104 18.18 22.48 20.55
C HIS A 104 16.77 22.20 21.06
N ALA A 105 15.91 21.80 20.13
CA ALA A 105 14.52 21.41 20.37
C ALA A 105 14.43 19.89 20.57
N ASP A 106 13.70 19.43 21.59
CA ASP A 106 13.31 18.02 21.73
C ASP A 106 12.05 17.76 20.89
N PRO A 107 12.09 16.90 19.86
CA PRO A 107 10.92 16.59 19.04
C PRO A 107 9.72 16.06 19.83
N LYS A 108 9.91 15.53 21.05
CA LYS A 108 8.81 15.11 21.92
C LYS A 108 7.94 16.27 22.36
N GLN A 109 8.50 17.46 22.55
CA GLN A 109 7.75 18.65 22.94
C GLN A 109 6.78 19.10 21.83
N GLY A 110 7.15 18.88 20.56
CA GLY A 110 6.28 19.16 19.42
C GLY A 110 5.16 18.13 19.19
N LYS A 111 5.08 17.05 19.98
CA LYS A 111 4.02 16.02 19.86
C LYS A 111 2.84 16.34 20.76
N THR A 112 2.14 17.42 20.45
CA THR A 112 0.98 17.88 21.21
C THR A 112 -0.29 17.11 20.86
N LEU A 113 -1.31 17.17 21.72
CA LEU A 113 -2.64 16.62 21.43
C LEU A 113 -3.22 17.20 20.13
N ASP A 114 -2.94 18.47 19.85
CA ASP A 114 -3.34 19.15 18.62
C ASP A 114 -2.76 18.46 17.37
N ILE A 115 -1.46 18.12 17.38
CA ILE A 115 -0.84 17.34 16.29
C ILE A 115 -1.47 15.96 16.16
N VAL A 116 -1.80 15.30 17.27
CA VAL A 116 -2.48 13.98 17.25
C VAL A 116 -3.87 14.08 16.63
N LEU A 117 -4.65 15.11 16.97
CA LEU A 117 -5.97 15.35 16.41
C LEU A 117 -5.90 15.70 14.92
N LYS A 118 -4.93 16.53 14.52
CA LYS A 118 -4.64 16.82 13.10
C LYS A 118 -4.28 15.55 12.33
N LYS A 119 -3.48 14.67 12.91
CA LYS A 119 -3.12 13.38 12.31
C LYS A 119 -4.34 12.47 12.15
N ALA A 120 -5.22 12.43 13.15
CA ALA A 120 -6.49 11.71 13.07
C ALA A 120 -7.40 12.28 11.97
N LYS A 121 -7.51 13.61 11.87
CA LYS A 121 -8.23 14.28 10.77
C LYS A 121 -7.70 13.85 9.41
N HIS A 122 -6.39 13.92 9.18
CA HIS A 122 -5.81 13.50 7.90
C HIS A 122 -6.10 12.04 7.57
N ARG A 123 -6.01 11.15 8.56
CA ARG A 123 -6.33 9.73 8.39
C ARG A 123 -7.78 9.50 7.96
N VAL A 124 -8.73 10.27 8.49
CA VAL A 124 -10.15 10.17 8.13
C VAL A 124 -10.38 10.70 6.72
N VAL A 125 -9.85 11.89 6.41
CA VAL A 125 -10.08 12.58 5.13
C VAL A 125 -9.43 11.86 3.95
N GLU A 126 -8.30 11.19 4.13
CA GLU A 126 -7.57 10.52 3.03
C GLU A 126 -8.40 9.45 2.31
N PHE A 127 -9.29 8.75 3.02
CA PHE A 127 -10.11 7.66 2.47
C PHE A 127 -11.54 8.10 2.14
N MET A 128 -11.83 9.40 2.24
CA MET A 128 -13.14 9.96 1.94
C MET A 128 -13.17 10.55 0.53
N GLU A 129 -14.31 10.41 -0.14
CA GLU A 129 -14.56 11.16 -1.36
C GLU A 129 -14.57 12.67 -1.09
N SER A 130 -14.13 13.45 -2.07
CA SER A 130 -14.06 14.91 -2.02
C SER A 130 -15.39 15.54 -1.62
N SER A 131 -16.46 15.13 -2.28
CA SER A 131 -17.85 15.56 -2.01
C SER A 131 -18.28 15.29 -0.57
N THR A 132 -17.92 14.13 -0.02
CA THR A 132 -18.28 13.71 1.33
C THR A 132 -17.48 14.49 2.38
N ALA A 133 -16.18 14.70 2.14
CA ALA A 133 -15.34 15.50 3.03
C ALA A 133 -15.85 16.96 3.10
N ASP A 134 -16.20 17.54 1.94
CA ASP A 134 -16.72 18.90 1.85
C ASP A 134 -18.09 19.01 2.54
N ALA A 135 -18.98 18.02 2.38
CA ALA A 135 -20.27 17.96 3.07
C ALA A 135 -20.14 17.86 4.60
N LEU A 136 -19.09 17.23 5.11
CA LEU A 136 -18.78 17.17 6.54
C LEU A 136 -17.95 18.37 7.04
N GLY A 137 -17.65 19.34 6.17
CA GLY A 137 -16.83 20.51 6.52
C GLY A 137 -15.38 20.16 6.85
N LEU A 138 -14.89 18.99 6.43
CA LEU A 138 -13.52 18.57 6.67
C LEU A 138 -12.60 19.23 5.64
N SER A 139 -11.91 20.29 6.07
CA SER A 139 -11.02 21.04 5.19
C SER A 139 -9.86 20.19 4.67
N ARG A 140 -9.74 20.13 3.34
CA ARG A 140 -8.71 19.41 2.56
C ARG A 140 -7.44 20.24 2.31
N ALA A 141 -7.23 21.30 3.07
CA ALA A 141 -6.28 22.38 2.78
C ALA A 141 -4.82 21.95 2.61
N ILE A 142 -4.44 20.73 3.01
CA ILE A 142 -3.11 20.15 2.82
C ILE A 142 -3.28 18.67 2.46
N LEU A 143 -3.40 18.38 1.17
CA LEU A 143 -3.38 17.03 0.63
C LEU A 143 -2.21 16.92 -0.35
N VAL A 144 -1.34 15.94 -0.12
CA VAL A 144 -0.39 15.50 -1.15
C VAL A 144 -1.19 14.67 -2.14
N ASN A 145 -1.25 15.10 -3.40
CA ASN A 145 -1.77 14.28 -4.48
C ASN A 145 -0.80 13.12 -4.72
N ASP A 146 -0.98 12.06 -3.94
CA ASP A 146 -0.02 10.98 -3.85
C ASP A 146 -0.45 9.80 -4.72
N GLY A 147 0.26 9.61 -5.85
CA GLY A 147 0.04 8.47 -6.74
C GLY A 147 0.21 7.10 -6.05
N LEU A 148 0.83 7.04 -4.86
CA LEU A 148 0.98 5.83 -4.08
C LEU A 148 -0.35 5.25 -3.59
N VAL A 149 -1.35 6.09 -3.31
CA VAL A 149 -2.68 5.62 -2.91
C VAL A 149 -3.35 4.88 -4.08
N LYS A 150 -3.27 5.44 -5.28
CA LYS A 150 -3.77 4.78 -6.50
C LYS A 150 -3.06 3.44 -6.74
N LYS A 151 -1.73 3.40 -6.64
CA LYS A 151 -0.94 2.15 -6.74
C LYS A 151 -1.34 1.13 -5.67
N PHE A 152 -1.69 1.59 -4.47
CA PHE A 152 -2.17 0.72 -3.40
C PHE A 152 -3.56 0.12 -3.70
N ASP A 153 -4.47 0.93 -4.23
CA ASP A 153 -5.80 0.47 -4.64
C ASP A 153 -5.72 -0.52 -5.80
N GLU A 154 -4.83 -0.26 -6.77
CA GLU A 154 -4.50 -1.21 -7.84
C GLU A 154 -3.97 -2.53 -7.27
N LEU A 155 -3.03 -2.48 -6.32
CA LEU A 155 -2.52 -3.68 -5.65
C LEU A 155 -3.64 -4.47 -4.94
N ASN A 156 -4.58 -3.78 -4.28
CA ASN A 156 -5.72 -4.41 -3.63
C ASN A 156 -6.67 -5.08 -4.62
N LYS A 157 -6.98 -4.42 -5.74
CA LYS A 157 -7.79 -5.00 -6.82
C LYS A 157 -7.13 -6.26 -7.39
N THR A 158 -5.83 -6.18 -7.66
CA THR A 158 -5.02 -7.31 -8.14
C THR A 158 -5.04 -8.46 -7.14
N ALA A 159 -4.84 -8.18 -5.84
CA ALA A 159 -4.91 -9.21 -4.80
C ALA A 159 -6.29 -9.91 -4.74
N THR A 160 -7.39 -9.17 -4.90
CA THR A 160 -8.75 -9.74 -4.95
C THR A 160 -8.92 -10.66 -6.16
N MET A 161 -8.47 -10.22 -7.34
CA MET A 161 -8.49 -11.05 -8.55
C MET A 161 -7.72 -12.36 -8.35
N PHE A 162 -6.51 -12.31 -7.80
CA PHE A 162 -5.71 -13.52 -7.53
C PHE A 162 -6.33 -14.43 -6.48
N SER A 163 -7.00 -13.88 -5.48
CA SER A 163 -7.76 -14.66 -4.51
C SER A 163 -8.87 -15.48 -5.19
N GLY A 164 -9.61 -14.83 -6.11
CA GLY A 164 -10.61 -15.49 -6.94
C GLY A 164 -10.01 -16.58 -7.82
N MET A 165 -8.93 -16.28 -8.54
CA MET A 165 -8.21 -17.27 -9.37
C MET A 165 -7.74 -18.47 -8.55
N MET A 166 -7.19 -18.25 -7.36
CA MET A 166 -6.75 -19.33 -6.47
C MET A 166 -7.93 -20.20 -6.01
N ALA A 167 -9.08 -19.60 -5.69
CA ALA A 167 -10.29 -20.34 -5.31
C ALA A 167 -10.80 -21.21 -6.47
N HIS A 168 -10.89 -20.64 -7.68
CA HIS A 168 -11.31 -21.39 -8.87
C HIS A 168 -10.33 -22.51 -9.22
N ALA A 169 -9.02 -22.25 -9.14
CA ALA A 169 -8.00 -23.28 -9.37
C ALA A 169 -8.18 -24.45 -8.39
N LYS A 170 -8.35 -24.18 -7.09
CA LYS A 170 -8.60 -25.24 -6.09
C LYS A 170 -9.85 -26.07 -6.42
N ASN A 171 -10.94 -25.43 -6.79
CA ASN A 171 -12.19 -26.11 -7.17
C ASN A 171 -11.99 -26.99 -8.41
N LEU A 172 -11.27 -26.49 -9.41
CA LEU A 172 -10.94 -27.24 -10.62
C LEU A 172 -10.08 -28.48 -10.30
N LEU A 173 -9.03 -28.33 -9.48
CA LEU A 173 -8.19 -29.47 -9.09
C LEU A 173 -8.99 -30.53 -8.31
N ARG A 174 -9.91 -30.09 -7.44
CA ARG A 174 -10.80 -31.01 -6.73
C ARG A 174 -11.71 -31.77 -7.68
N ALA A 175 -12.33 -31.09 -8.64
CA ALA A 175 -13.19 -31.73 -9.63
C ALA A 175 -12.42 -32.73 -10.52
N ILE A 176 -11.21 -32.39 -10.94
CA ILE A 176 -10.33 -33.28 -11.72
C ILE A 176 -9.92 -34.50 -10.90
N TYR A 177 -9.63 -34.30 -9.61
CA TYR A 177 -9.31 -35.42 -8.72
C TYR A 177 -10.49 -36.38 -8.57
N GLU A 178 -11.71 -35.89 -8.32
CA GLU A 178 -12.89 -36.75 -8.27
C GLU A 178 -13.15 -37.45 -9.61
N LEU A 179 -12.97 -36.75 -10.74
CA LEU A 179 -13.06 -37.36 -12.08
C LEU A 179 -12.05 -38.50 -12.26
N SER A 180 -10.82 -38.34 -11.75
CA SER A 180 -9.81 -39.40 -11.81
C SER A 180 -10.22 -40.65 -11.05
N ARG A 181 -10.92 -40.49 -9.91
CA ARG A 181 -11.46 -41.62 -9.14
C ARG A 181 -12.58 -42.33 -9.90
N ILE A 182 -13.41 -41.58 -10.62
CA ILE A 182 -14.45 -42.16 -11.49
C ILE A 182 -13.79 -42.94 -12.63
N TYR A 183 -12.70 -42.44 -13.24
CA TYR A 183 -11.96 -43.20 -14.24
C TYR A 183 -11.40 -44.51 -13.70
N ALA A 184 -10.88 -44.52 -12.47
CA ALA A 184 -10.45 -45.76 -11.82
C ALA A 184 -11.60 -46.76 -11.66
N GLY A 185 -12.77 -46.31 -11.16
CA GLY A 185 -13.94 -47.15 -11.01
C GLY A 185 -14.48 -47.70 -12.34
N LEU A 186 -14.56 -46.86 -13.38
CA LEU A 186 -14.93 -47.30 -14.73
C LEU A 186 -13.93 -48.30 -15.30
N ALA A 187 -12.64 -48.12 -15.03
CA ALA A 187 -11.61 -49.02 -15.48
C ALA A 187 -11.80 -50.43 -14.91
N ASP A 188 -12.13 -50.53 -13.63
CA ASP A 188 -12.35 -51.79 -12.93
C ASP A 188 -13.62 -52.49 -13.46
N VAL A 189 -14.73 -51.75 -13.62
CA VAL A 189 -15.99 -52.27 -14.17
C VAL A 189 -15.81 -52.78 -15.60
N PHE A 190 -15.20 -52.00 -16.49
CA PHE A 190 -14.98 -52.45 -17.88
C PHE A 190 -14.04 -53.64 -17.96
N SER A 191 -13.01 -53.71 -17.11
CA SER A 191 -12.11 -54.87 -17.06
C SER A 191 -12.86 -56.12 -16.59
N GLU A 192 -13.75 -55.99 -15.59
CA GLU A 192 -14.58 -57.10 -15.10
C GLU A 192 -15.55 -57.61 -16.17
N ILE A 193 -16.25 -56.71 -16.87
CA ILE A 193 -17.13 -57.07 -17.99
C ILE A 193 -16.32 -57.79 -19.07
N GLY A 194 -15.16 -57.24 -19.45
CA GLY A 194 -14.31 -57.82 -20.48
C GLY A 194 -13.89 -59.26 -20.18
N VAL A 195 -13.56 -59.58 -18.92
CA VAL A 195 -13.19 -60.95 -18.52
C VAL A 195 -14.38 -61.92 -18.54
N LYS A 196 -15.59 -61.43 -18.26
CA LYS A 196 -16.81 -62.25 -18.19
C LYS A 196 -17.52 -62.42 -19.52
N GLU A 197 -17.22 -61.57 -20.50
CA GLU A 197 -17.88 -61.57 -21.80
C GLU A 197 -17.45 -62.77 -22.66
N PRO A 198 -18.38 -63.63 -23.11
CA PRO A 198 -18.06 -64.82 -23.89
C PRO A 198 -17.62 -64.50 -25.32
N MET A 199 -18.09 -63.40 -25.91
CA MET A 199 -17.70 -63.01 -27.26
C MET A 199 -16.33 -62.32 -27.25
N LEU A 200 -15.32 -62.97 -27.85
CA LEU A 200 -13.92 -62.52 -27.83
C LEU A 200 -13.75 -61.04 -28.26
N ARG A 201 -14.43 -60.61 -29.32
CA ARG A 201 -14.32 -59.24 -29.84
C ARG A 201 -14.85 -58.20 -28.85
N THR A 202 -15.93 -58.52 -28.16
CA THR A 202 -16.58 -57.64 -27.18
C THR A 202 -15.80 -57.64 -25.86
N SER A 203 -15.28 -58.80 -25.46
CA SER A 203 -14.31 -58.96 -24.36
C SER A 203 -13.08 -58.06 -24.56
N GLU A 204 -12.41 -58.16 -25.72
CA GLU A 204 -11.23 -57.35 -26.05
C GLU A 204 -11.53 -55.84 -26.01
N ALA A 205 -12.70 -55.42 -26.51
CA ALA A 205 -13.10 -54.02 -26.48
C ALA A 205 -13.32 -53.48 -25.06
N PHE A 206 -14.00 -54.25 -24.19
CA PHE A 206 -14.21 -53.87 -22.80
C PHE A 206 -12.89 -53.84 -22.01
N THR A 207 -11.97 -54.78 -22.24
CA THR A 207 -10.62 -54.71 -21.67
C THR A 207 -9.84 -53.49 -22.19
N GLN A 208 -9.98 -53.14 -23.47
CA GLN A 208 -9.38 -51.92 -24.02
C GLN A 208 -9.98 -50.65 -23.39
N PHE A 209 -11.28 -50.61 -23.13
CA PHE A 209 -11.91 -49.52 -22.39
C PHE A 209 -11.38 -49.41 -20.96
N GLY A 210 -11.23 -50.55 -20.27
CA GLY A 210 -10.68 -50.61 -18.91
C GLY A 210 -9.27 -50.01 -18.85
N THR A 211 -8.38 -50.48 -19.72
CA THR A 211 -7.00 -49.99 -19.80
C THR A 211 -6.89 -48.51 -20.19
N THR A 212 -7.78 -48.03 -21.06
CA THR A 212 -7.85 -46.61 -21.45
C THR A 212 -8.23 -45.74 -20.25
N HIS A 213 -9.29 -46.09 -19.52
CA HIS A 213 -9.72 -45.33 -18.33
C HIS A 213 -8.67 -45.37 -17.21
N ARG A 214 -7.97 -46.50 -17.02
CA ARG A 214 -6.84 -46.60 -16.08
C ARG A 214 -5.67 -45.68 -16.47
N SER A 215 -5.45 -45.50 -17.77
CA SER A 215 -4.43 -44.57 -18.26
C SER A 215 -4.84 -43.11 -18.01
N MET A 216 -6.11 -42.76 -18.24
CA MET A 216 -6.65 -41.43 -17.96
C MET A 216 -6.57 -41.05 -16.47
N GLU A 217 -6.82 -42.00 -15.57
CA GLU A 217 -6.56 -41.82 -14.12
C GLU A 217 -5.10 -41.41 -13.86
N ARG A 218 -4.13 -42.16 -14.39
CA ARG A 218 -2.69 -41.85 -14.22
C ARG A 218 -2.32 -40.48 -14.76
N PHE A 219 -2.77 -40.14 -15.98
CA PHE A 219 -2.49 -38.83 -16.59
C PHE A 219 -3.08 -37.69 -15.75
N SER A 220 -4.27 -37.88 -15.18
CA SER A 220 -4.91 -36.90 -14.28
C SER A 220 -4.06 -36.67 -13.03
N ILE A 221 -3.57 -37.73 -12.39
CA ILE A 221 -2.71 -37.64 -11.19
C ILE A 221 -1.38 -36.94 -11.50
N GLU A 222 -0.75 -37.24 -12.64
CA GLU A 222 0.48 -36.57 -13.07
C GLU A 222 0.28 -35.07 -13.32
N MET A 223 -0.82 -34.70 -13.96
CA MET A 223 -1.20 -33.31 -14.16
C MET A 223 -1.44 -32.59 -12.83
N LEU A 224 -2.18 -33.21 -11.90
CA LEU A 224 -2.43 -32.66 -10.57
C LEU A 224 -1.11 -32.40 -9.81
N LYS A 225 -0.14 -33.31 -9.88
CA LYS A 225 1.20 -33.12 -9.31
C LYS A 225 1.94 -31.92 -9.92
N LYS A 226 1.75 -31.66 -11.22
CA LYS A 226 2.36 -30.51 -11.92
C LYS A 226 1.70 -29.18 -11.56
N ILE A 227 0.39 -29.16 -11.34
CA ILE A 227 -0.39 -27.94 -11.06
C ILE A 227 -0.41 -27.58 -9.57
N LYS A 228 -0.34 -28.55 -8.66
CA LYS A 228 -0.37 -28.32 -7.20
C LYS A 228 0.63 -27.25 -6.71
N PRO A 229 1.90 -27.19 -7.17
CA PRO A 229 2.84 -26.14 -6.77
C PRO A 229 2.38 -24.72 -7.14
N ILE A 230 1.61 -24.56 -8.22
CA ILE A 230 1.09 -23.25 -8.66
C ILE A 230 0.21 -22.62 -7.57
N ILE A 231 -0.61 -23.44 -6.90
CA ILE A 231 -1.48 -22.98 -5.81
C ILE A 231 -0.66 -22.57 -4.59
N ALA A 232 0.42 -23.30 -4.28
CA ALA A 232 1.30 -22.97 -3.16
C ALA A 232 2.02 -21.62 -3.37
N ASP A 233 2.47 -21.37 -4.60
CA ASP A 233 3.15 -20.13 -4.98
C ASP A 233 2.17 -18.93 -4.93
N LEU A 234 0.98 -19.07 -5.53
CA LEU A 234 -0.09 -18.06 -5.45
C LEU A 234 -0.52 -17.78 -4.01
N SER A 235 -0.63 -18.83 -3.19
CA SER A 235 -0.94 -18.70 -1.76
C SER A 235 0.16 -17.93 -1.02
N THR A 236 1.43 -18.13 -1.37
CA THR A 236 2.55 -17.41 -0.74
C THR A 236 2.49 -15.91 -1.07
N PHE A 237 2.20 -15.57 -2.33
CA PHE A 237 1.99 -14.20 -2.75
C PHE A 237 0.86 -13.52 -1.97
N LEU A 238 -0.32 -14.14 -1.92
CA LEU A 238 -1.50 -13.57 -1.26
C LEU A 238 -1.38 -13.48 0.27
N ARG A 239 -0.72 -14.45 0.92
CA ARG A 239 -0.71 -14.55 2.39
C ARG A 239 0.51 -13.94 3.05
N LYS A 240 1.62 -13.81 2.33
CA LYS A 240 2.86 -13.25 2.88
C LYS A 240 3.20 -11.92 2.23
N VAL A 241 3.25 -11.87 0.90
CA VAL A 241 3.78 -10.71 0.17
C VAL A 241 2.81 -9.53 0.19
N ILE A 242 1.52 -9.76 -0.08
CA ILE A 242 0.50 -8.69 -0.05
C ILE A 242 0.35 -8.07 1.35
N PRO A 243 0.21 -8.85 2.45
CA PRO A 243 0.12 -8.30 3.79
C PRO A 243 1.36 -7.50 4.24
N ASP A 244 2.57 -7.96 3.88
CA ASP A 244 3.80 -7.23 4.17
C ASP A 244 3.88 -5.88 3.43
N THR A 245 3.46 -5.86 2.17
CA THR A 245 3.38 -4.63 1.38
C THR A 245 2.33 -3.67 1.95
N ARG A 246 1.15 -4.19 2.32
CA ARG A 246 0.11 -3.43 3.03
C ARG A 246 0.61 -2.82 4.33
N LEU A 247 1.38 -3.56 5.13
CA LEU A 247 1.96 -3.04 6.37
C LEU A 247 2.96 -1.91 6.10
N THR A 248 3.76 -2.04 5.05
CA THR A 248 4.74 -1.02 4.64
C THR A 248 4.02 0.28 4.24
N ILE A 249 2.94 0.17 3.46
CA ILE A 249 2.13 1.33 3.05
C ILE A 249 1.41 1.96 4.24
N LYS A 250 0.91 1.17 5.19
CA LYS A 250 0.33 1.71 6.43
C LYS A 250 1.34 2.52 7.24
N LYS A 251 2.60 2.06 7.35
CA LYS A 251 3.68 2.82 8.00
C LYS A 251 3.95 4.13 7.27
N TYR A 252 3.97 4.10 5.94
CA TYR A 252 4.12 5.29 5.10
C TYR A 252 3.03 6.32 5.33
N LEU A 253 1.76 5.91 5.30
CA LEU A 253 0.63 6.79 5.57
C LEU A 253 0.72 7.42 6.96
N ASP A 254 1.17 6.66 7.96
CA ASP A 254 1.34 7.18 9.31
C ASP A 254 2.40 8.30 9.40
N VAL A 255 3.52 8.16 8.68
CA VAL A 255 4.57 9.18 8.55
C VAL A 255 4.10 10.37 7.71
N LYS A 256 3.39 10.13 6.60
CA LYS A 256 2.75 11.16 5.77
C LYS A 256 1.83 12.03 6.62
N PHE A 257 0.92 11.43 7.38
CA PHE A 257 -0.03 12.17 8.20
C PHE A 257 0.65 12.93 9.34
N GLU A 258 1.74 12.41 9.91
CA GLU A 258 2.54 13.15 10.89
C GLU A 258 3.14 14.41 10.24
N TYR A 259 3.76 14.29 9.06
CA TYR A 259 4.30 15.45 8.33
C TYR A 259 3.22 16.49 7.99
N LEU A 260 2.09 16.05 7.43
CA LEU A 260 0.99 16.96 7.06
C LEU A 260 0.38 17.67 8.28
N SER A 261 0.35 17.01 9.44
CA SER A 261 -0.12 17.63 10.68
C SER A 261 0.77 18.80 11.11
N TYR A 262 2.09 18.65 10.95
CA TYR A 262 3.02 19.76 11.19
C TYR A 262 2.88 20.88 10.16
N CYS A 263 2.69 20.55 8.87
CA CYS A 263 2.40 21.56 7.85
C CYS A 263 1.12 22.35 8.17
N LEU A 264 0.07 21.67 8.62
CA LEU A 264 -1.19 22.30 9.00
C LEU A 264 -1.01 23.20 10.21
N LYS A 265 -0.26 22.75 11.21
CA LYS A 265 0.03 23.57 12.38
C LYS A 265 0.82 24.82 12.03
N VAL A 266 1.85 24.71 11.19
CA VAL A 266 2.61 25.88 10.72
C VAL A 266 1.70 26.87 10.00
N LYS A 267 0.87 26.40 9.07
CA LYS A 267 -0.07 27.25 8.34
C LYS A 267 -1.04 27.98 9.28
N GLU A 268 -1.63 27.27 10.25
CA GLU A 268 -2.52 27.88 11.25
C GLU A 268 -1.80 28.98 12.06
N MET A 269 -0.54 28.74 12.45
CA MET A 269 0.26 29.74 13.18
C MET A 269 0.65 30.94 12.31
N ASP A 270 0.89 30.73 11.01
CA ASP A 270 1.15 31.80 10.03
C ASP A 270 -0.11 32.66 9.80
N ASP A 271 -1.26 32.02 9.62
CA ASP A 271 -2.56 32.69 9.41
C ASP A 271 -2.96 33.50 10.66
N GLU A 272 -2.71 32.96 11.86
CA GLU A 272 -2.91 33.65 13.14
C GLU A 272 -1.98 34.87 13.25
N GLU A 273 -0.67 34.70 13.00
CA GLU A 273 0.31 35.79 13.06
C GLU A 273 -0.05 36.91 12.08
N TYR A 274 -0.46 36.55 10.85
CA TYR A 274 -0.91 37.51 9.84
C TYR A 274 -2.15 38.30 10.30
N SER A 275 -3.15 37.61 10.88
CA SER A 275 -4.40 38.23 11.34
C SER A 275 -4.16 39.24 12.46
N PHE A 276 -3.29 38.91 13.42
CA PHE A 276 -2.92 39.80 14.52
C PHE A 276 -2.03 40.98 14.06
N ALA A 277 -1.16 40.74 13.08
CA ALA A 277 -0.36 41.80 12.48
C ALA A 277 -1.22 42.87 11.76
N LEU A 278 -2.36 42.49 11.17
CA LEU A 278 -3.30 43.42 10.52
C LEU A 278 -3.97 44.38 11.50
N VAL A 279 -4.16 43.96 12.76
CA VAL A 279 -4.75 44.80 13.82
C VAL A 279 -3.69 45.53 14.66
N HIS A 280 -2.42 45.43 14.30
CA HIS A 280 -1.27 46.01 15.02
C HIS A 280 -1.13 45.54 16.48
N GLU A 281 -1.64 44.35 16.80
CA GLU A 281 -1.47 43.72 18.12
C GLU A 281 -0.66 42.43 17.94
N PRO A 282 0.68 42.47 17.99
CA PRO A 282 1.48 41.26 17.83
C PRO A 282 1.20 40.25 18.95
N LEU A 283 1.28 38.96 18.60
CA LEU A 283 1.12 37.89 19.58
C LEU A 283 2.30 37.88 20.55
N TYR A 284 2.04 37.62 21.83
CA TYR A 284 3.06 37.48 22.86
C TYR A 284 4.18 36.51 22.45
N ARG A 285 3.83 35.35 21.86
CA ARG A 285 4.82 34.37 21.37
C ARG A 285 5.79 34.98 20.36
N VAL A 286 5.33 35.90 19.51
CA VAL A 286 6.14 36.53 18.45
C VAL A 286 7.08 37.55 19.08
N GLU A 287 6.57 38.36 20.01
CA GLU A 287 7.34 39.37 20.75
C GLU A 287 8.47 38.75 21.60
N THR A 288 8.30 37.52 22.06
CA THR A 288 9.28 36.80 22.89
C THR A 288 10.19 35.84 22.10
N GLY A 289 10.26 35.97 20.77
CA GLY A 289 11.21 35.24 19.92
C GLY A 289 10.66 33.99 19.22
N ASN A 290 9.35 33.75 19.32
CA ASN A 290 8.58 32.73 18.59
C ASN A 290 9.10 31.30 18.73
N TYR A 291 9.59 30.93 19.91
CA TYR A 291 10.20 29.63 20.17
C TYR A 291 9.25 28.44 19.93
N GLU A 292 7.96 28.57 20.25
CA GLU A 292 6.97 27.53 19.95
C GLU A 292 6.88 27.25 18.44
N TYR A 293 6.78 28.30 17.62
CA TYR A 293 6.76 28.16 16.17
C TYR A 293 8.06 27.54 15.64
N ARG A 294 9.21 27.98 16.17
CA ARG A 294 10.53 27.45 15.79
C ARG A 294 10.69 25.96 16.16
N LEU A 295 10.12 25.52 17.27
CA LEU A 295 10.02 24.10 17.65
C LEU A 295 9.19 23.32 16.62
N ILE A 296 8.01 23.84 16.23
CA ILE A 296 7.16 23.19 15.22
C ILE A 296 7.87 23.13 13.85
N LEU A 297 8.60 24.17 13.46
CA LEU A 297 9.42 24.16 12.24
C LEU A 297 10.48 23.05 12.25
N ARG A 298 11.15 22.85 13.39
CA ARG A 298 12.12 21.73 13.56
C ARG A 298 11.42 20.38 13.41
N CYS A 299 10.29 20.18 14.11
CA CYS A 299 9.53 18.94 14.01
C CYS A 299 9.02 18.67 12.59
N ARG A 300 8.60 19.72 11.87
CA ARG A 300 8.19 19.64 10.46
C ARG A 300 9.35 19.20 9.58
N GLN A 301 10.53 19.77 9.74
CA GLN A 301 11.73 19.39 8.98
C GLN A 301 12.07 17.92 9.21
N ASP A 302 12.11 17.46 10.47
CA ASP A 302 12.41 16.07 10.79
C ASP A 302 11.35 15.11 10.21
N ALA A 303 10.07 15.50 10.26
CA ALA A 303 8.98 14.72 9.69
C ALA A 303 9.06 14.67 8.15
N ARG A 304 9.42 15.77 7.48
CA ARG A 304 9.66 15.82 6.03
C ARG A 304 10.72 14.83 5.61
N THR A 305 11.87 14.81 6.30
CA THR A 305 12.97 13.88 5.98
C THR A 305 12.53 12.41 6.12
N ARG A 306 11.81 12.08 7.19
CA ARG A 306 11.25 10.72 7.36
C ARG A 306 10.23 10.36 6.28
N PHE A 307 9.37 11.30 5.93
CA PHE A 307 8.36 11.15 4.89
C PHE A 307 9.00 10.90 3.52
N ALA A 308 9.95 11.75 3.11
CA ALA A 308 10.64 11.63 1.82
C ALA A 308 11.37 10.28 1.69
N LYS A 309 12.08 9.87 2.75
CA LYS A 309 12.75 8.56 2.79
C LYS A 309 11.75 7.41 2.63
N MET A 310 10.67 7.41 3.42
CA MET A 310 9.69 6.32 3.38
C MET A 310 8.91 6.29 2.06
N ARG A 311 8.65 7.45 1.44
CA ARG A 311 8.06 7.56 0.09
C ARG A 311 8.93 6.84 -0.93
N SER A 312 10.24 7.11 -0.94
CA SER A 312 11.21 6.45 -1.83
C SER A 312 11.26 4.95 -1.60
N ASP A 313 11.37 4.52 -0.32
CA ASP A 313 11.43 3.10 0.04
C ASP A 313 10.19 2.32 -0.43
N VAL A 314 8.99 2.90 -0.28
CA VAL A 314 7.73 2.27 -0.70
C VAL A 314 7.61 2.23 -2.22
N LEU A 315 8.02 3.28 -2.93
CA LEU A 315 8.01 3.32 -4.38
C LEU A 315 8.88 2.20 -4.96
N VAL A 316 10.12 2.07 -4.48
CA VAL A 316 11.03 1.00 -4.90
C VAL A 316 10.44 -0.37 -4.57
N LYS A 317 9.87 -0.55 -3.38
CA LYS A 317 9.27 -1.83 -2.97
C LYS A 317 8.08 -2.22 -3.85
N LEU A 318 7.21 -1.26 -4.21
CA LEU A 318 6.08 -1.51 -5.11
C LEU A 318 6.54 -1.89 -6.52
N GLU A 319 7.58 -1.23 -7.03
CA GLU A 319 8.13 -1.54 -8.35
C GLU A 319 8.79 -2.94 -8.37
N LEU A 320 9.55 -3.29 -7.33
CA LEU A 320 10.11 -4.63 -7.19
C LEU A 320 9.03 -5.71 -7.08
N LEU A 321 7.95 -5.40 -6.35
CA LEU A 321 6.81 -6.30 -6.22
C LEU A 321 6.14 -6.54 -7.57
N ASP A 322 5.87 -5.48 -8.32
CA ASP A 322 5.19 -5.56 -9.61
C ASP A 322 6.02 -6.35 -10.64
N ASN A 323 7.32 -6.04 -10.75
CA ASN A 323 8.24 -6.76 -11.63
C ASN A 323 8.33 -8.25 -11.31
N LYS A 324 8.46 -8.60 -10.02
CA LYS A 324 8.49 -10.00 -9.59
C LYS A 324 7.16 -10.69 -9.87
N HIS A 325 6.06 -10.00 -9.58
CA HIS A 325 4.72 -10.53 -9.73
C HIS A 325 4.37 -10.87 -11.18
N VAL A 326 4.70 -9.99 -12.13
CA VAL A 326 4.49 -10.23 -13.57
C VAL A 326 5.25 -11.48 -14.02
N GLN A 327 6.53 -11.59 -13.64
CA GLN A 327 7.36 -12.74 -14.02
C GLN A 327 6.82 -14.07 -13.45
N ASP A 328 6.44 -14.06 -12.17
CA ASP A 328 5.93 -15.26 -11.51
C ASP A 328 4.58 -15.67 -12.14
N THR A 329 3.67 -14.73 -12.35
CA THR A 329 2.34 -15.00 -12.94
C THR A 329 2.43 -15.63 -14.32
N VAL A 330 3.28 -15.08 -15.20
CA VAL A 330 3.47 -15.62 -16.56
C VAL A 330 3.97 -17.07 -16.51
N LYS A 331 4.98 -17.36 -15.67
CA LYS A 331 5.51 -18.72 -15.51
C LYS A 331 4.46 -19.69 -14.99
N GLN A 332 3.65 -19.25 -14.03
CA GLN A 332 2.58 -20.09 -13.46
C GLN A 332 1.48 -20.38 -14.49
N LEU A 333 1.04 -19.38 -15.25
CA LEU A 333 0.03 -19.57 -16.31
C LEU A 333 0.53 -20.51 -17.41
N GLN A 334 1.79 -20.35 -17.84
CA GLN A 334 2.40 -21.24 -18.83
C GLN A 334 2.43 -22.69 -18.32
N ARG A 335 2.90 -22.90 -17.09
CA ARG A 335 2.93 -24.22 -16.45
C ARG A 335 1.55 -24.86 -16.34
N PHE A 336 0.52 -24.06 -16.04
CA PHE A 336 -0.86 -24.53 -15.98
C PHE A 336 -1.36 -24.98 -17.36
N ILE A 337 -1.19 -24.14 -18.39
CA ILE A 337 -1.62 -24.44 -19.76
C ILE A 337 -0.89 -25.66 -20.31
N ASP A 338 0.43 -25.74 -20.13
CA ASP A 338 1.23 -26.87 -20.59
C ASP A 338 0.81 -28.19 -19.93
N ALA A 339 0.50 -28.15 -18.63
CA ALA A 339 0.05 -29.33 -17.90
C ALA A 339 -1.33 -29.80 -18.39
N MET A 340 -2.27 -28.88 -18.59
CA MET A 340 -3.61 -29.17 -19.12
C MET A 340 -3.56 -29.69 -20.56
N ALA A 341 -2.77 -29.05 -21.42
CA ALA A 341 -2.59 -29.45 -22.82
C ALA A 341 -2.00 -30.86 -22.91
N ALA A 342 -0.92 -31.12 -22.17
CA ALA A 342 -0.30 -32.44 -22.13
C ALA A 342 -1.28 -33.53 -21.65
N TYR A 343 -2.09 -33.25 -20.62
CA TYR A 343 -3.12 -34.16 -20.14
C TYR A 343 -4.15 -34.49 -21.23
N HIS A 344 -4.70 -33.47 -21.89
CA HIS A 344 -5.72 -33.67 -22.92
C HIS A 344 -5.15 -34.38 -24.16
N ASP A 345 -3.92 -34.06 -24.58
CA ASP A 345 -3.25 -34.73 -25.70
C ASP A 345 -2.97 -36.21 -25.39
N GLN A 346 -2.55 -36.53 -24.16
CA GLN A 346 -2.36 -37.91 -23.71
C GLN A 346 -3.67 -38.70 -23.70
N CYS A 347 -4.74 -38.11 -23.15
CA CYS A 347 -6.08 -38.69 -23.16
C CYS A 347 -6.59 -38.92 -24.60
N TYR A 348 -6.43 -37.94 -25.49
CA TYR A 348 -6.77 -38.09 -26.90
C TYR A 348 -5.97 -39.22 -27.56
N GLY A 349 -4.67 -39.31 -27.26
CA GLY A 349 -3.78 -40.33 -27.79
C GLY A 349 -4.23 -41.76 -27.47
N VAL A 350 -4.69 -42.01 -26.23
CA VAL A 350 -5.20 -43.33 -25.83
C VAL A 350 -6.61 -43.60 -26.37
N MET A 351 -7.50 -42.59 -26.39
CA MET A 351 -8.85 -42.73 -26.93
C MET A 351 -8.86 -42.98 -28.44
N LYS A 352 -7.96 -42.33 -29.21
CA LYS A 352 -7.86 -42.50 -30.67
C LYS A 352 -7.52 -43.94 -31.09
N GLN A 353 -6.80 -44.68 -30.24
CA GLN A 353 -6.38 -46.05 -30.52
C GLN A 353 -7.50 -47.07 -30.34
N ALA A 354 -8.61 -46.68 -29.70
CA ALA A 354 -9.74 -47.55 -29.48
C ALA A 354 -10.63 -47.63 -30.74
N LYS A 355 -10.58 -48.77 -31.45
CA LYS A 355 -11.47 -49.08 -32.58
C LYS A 355 -12.65 -49.90 -32.08
N ILE A 356 -13.77 -49.23 -31.83
CA ILE A 356 -14.81 -49.74 -30.93
C ILE A 356 -16.07 -50.24 -31.65
N PHE A 357 -16.32 -49.91 -32.91
CA PHE A 357 -17.62 -50.23 -33.53
C PHE A 357 -17.56 -51.13 -34.77
N PRO A 358 -18.57 -51.99 -34.98
CA PRO A 358 -19.70 -52.29 -34.07
C PRO A 358 -19.33 -53.32 -32.98
N LEU A 359 -19.95 -53.15 -31.79
CA LEU A 359 -19.94 -54.11 -30.68
C LEU A 359 -21.26 -54.89 -30.71
N GLU A 360 -21.18 -56.20 -30.83
CA GLU A 360 -22.33 -57.10 -30.71
C GLU A 360 -22.30 -57.68 -29.29
N VAL A 361 -23.38 -57.46 -28.54
CA VAL A 361 -23.55 -57.99 -27.18
C VAL A 361 -24.75 -58.91 -27.22
N ASP A 362 -24.52 -60.21 -27.01
CA ASP A 362 -25.61 -61.18 -26.91
C ASP A 362 -26.26 -61.07 -25.54
N LEU A 363 -27.39 -60.37 -25.49
CA LEU A 363 -28.20 -60.26 -24.29
C LEU A 363 -29.04 -61.53 -24.13
N ASP A 364 -28.98 -62.13 -22.94
CA ASP A 364 -29.82 -63.28 -22.61
C ASP A 364 -31.31 -62.89 -22.66
N ARG A 365 -32.21 -63.84 -22.97
CA ARG A 365 -33.64 -63.53 -23.19
C ARG A 365 -34.36 -62.91 -21.98
N THR A 366 -33.75 -63.00 -20.80
CA THR A 366 -34.22 -62.43 -19.52
C THR A 366 -33.55 -61.09 -19.17
N ALA A 367 -32.67 -60.55 -20.02
CA ALA A 367 -31.93 -59.31 -19.74
C ALA A 367 -32.82 -58.08 -19.46
N PHE A 368 -34.09 -58.12 -19.88
CA PHE A 368 -35.07 -57.05 -19.65
C PHE A 368 -36.34 -57.51 -18.91
N THR A 369 -36.34 -58.71 -18.29
CA THR A 369 -37.42 -59.07 -17.37
C THR A 369 -37.22 -58.33 -16.06
N TYR A 370 -37.86 -57.17 -15.93
CA TYR A 370 -38.01 -56.48 -14.65
C TYR A 370 -38.93 -57.31 -13.76
N ASP A 371 -38.47 -57.65 -12.56
CA ASP A 371 -39.29 -58.30 -11.55
C ASP A 371 -40.37 -57.31 -11.12
N THR A 372 -41.58 -57.45 -11.66
CA THR A 372 -42.76 -56.72 -11.18
C THR A 372 -43.23 -57.36 -9.89
N GLY A 373 -42.39 -57.29 -8.87
CA GLY A 373 -42.76 -57.54 -7.49
C GLY A 373 -43.79 -56.51 -7.08
N ILE A 374 -44.98 -57.00 -6.73
CA ILE A 374 -46.15 -56.25 -6.30
C ILE A 374 -45.75 -55.12 -5.34
N ILE A 375 -46.05 -53.88 -5.71
CA ILE A 375 -45.99 -52.72 -4.81
C ILE A 375 -47.02 -52.98 -3.70
N ASN A 376 -46.55 -53.44 -2.54
CA ASN A 376 -47.35 -53.40 -1.31
C ASN A 376 -47.05 -52.07 -0.62
N THR A 377 -47.92 -51.09 -0.84
CA THR A 377 -48.00 -49.87 -0.03
C THR A 377 -48.57 -50.25 1.33
N GLY A 378 -47.70 -50.44 2.32
CA GLY A 378 -48.08 -50.69 3.71
C GLY A 378 -47.01 -50.14 4.63
N GLU A 379 -47.37 -49.09 5.33
CA GLU A 379 -46.62 -48.41 6.38
C GLU A 379 -46.04 -49.42 7.38
N ASP A 380 -44.75 -49.31 7.73
CA ASP A 380 -44.27 -49.41 9.12
C ASP A 380 -42.78 -49.06 9.25
N GLU A 381 -42.56 -48.13 10.17
CA GLU A 381 -41.42 -47.68 10.97
C GLU A 381 -39.95 -48.03 10.62
N LEU A 382 -39.14 -46.96 10.65
CA LEU A 382 -37.69 -46.95 10.70
C LEU A 382 -37.18 -47.55 12.01
N GLU A 383 -36.41 -48.63 11.95
CA GLU A 383 -35.44 -48.98 12.99
C GLU A 383 -34.03 -49.17 12.43
N VAL A 384 -33.09 -48.61 13.18
CA VAL A 384 -31.67 -48.44 12.91
C VAL A 384 -30.93 -49.77 13.12
N GLY A 385 -30.07 -50.14 12.17
CA GLY A 385 -29.10 -51.23 12.33
C GLY A 385 -27.75 -50.83 11.74
N GLU A 386 -26.80 -50.50 12.60
CA GLU A 386 -25.38 -50.35 12.26
C GLU A 386 -24.81 -51.71 11.85
N GLU A 387 -24.23 -51.81 10.64
CA GLU A 387 -23.23 -52.84 10.35
C GLU A 387 -21.92 -52.20 9.92
N THR A 388 -20.95 -52.36 10.80
CA THR A 388 -19.53 -52.11 10.63
C THR A 388 -18.96 -53.07 9.60
N ASN A 389 -18.13 -52.58 8.68
CA ASN A 389 -17.22 -53.46 7.96
C ASN A 389 -15.87 -52.78 7.75
N GLU A 390 -14.91 -53.24 8.54
CA GLU A 390 -13.49 -52.94 8.47
C GLU A 390 -12.90 -53.57 7.20
N ARG A 391 -12.37 -52.74 6.29
CA ARG A 391 -11.33 -53.18 5.35
C ARG A 391 -10.31 -52.06 5.18
N GLY A 392 -9.19 -52.24 5.86
CA GLY A 392 -8.00 -51.42 5.71
C GLY A 392 -7.35 -51.64 4.35
N GLU A 393 -7.36 -50.61 3.52
CA GLU A 393 -6.35 -50.39 2.51
C GLU A 393 -5.72 -49.02 2.74
N HIS A 394 -4.40 -48.98 2.66
CA HIS A 394 -3.56 -47.83 2.96
C HIS A 394 -3.74 -46.73 1.90
N VAL A 395 -4.83 -45.96 2.01
CA VAL A 395 -5.05 -44.73 1.24
C VAL A 395 -4.15 -43.64 1.83
N GLN A 396 -3.31 -43.00 1.00
CA GLN A 396 -2.76 -41.70 1.36
C GLN A 396 -3.93 -40.72 1.43
N THR A 397 -4.49 -40.53 2.62
CA THR A 397 -5.63 -39.65 2.85
C THR A 397 -5.23 -38.20 2.64
N MET A 398 -6.20 -37.45 2.10
CA MET A 398 -6.14 -36.05 1.71
C MET A 398 -6.09 -35.08 2.91
N ASP A 399 -5.67 -35.51 4.10
CA ASP A 399 -5.71 -34.66 5.30
C ASP A 399 -4.54 -33.66 5.35
N ASP A 400 -3.43 -33.93 4.66
CA ASP A 400 -2.28 -33.01 4.61
C ASP A 400 -2.46 -31.79 3.66
N LEU A 401 -3.65 -31.58 3.08
CA LEU A 401 -3.84 -30.60 2.00
C LEU A 401 -4.89 -29.51 2.22
N THR A 402 -5.71 -29.61 3.26
CA THR A 402 -6.92 -28.77 3.34
C THR A 402 -7.11 -27.98 4.63
N ASP A 403 -6.31 -28.17 5.68
CA ASP A 403 -6.84 -27.89 7.02
C ASP A 403 -6.64 -26.48 7.63
N ASP A 404 -6.09 -25.51 6.91
CA ASP A 404 -5.56 -24.33 7.62
C ASP A 404 -6.08 -22.97 7.20
N PHE A 405 -7.34 -22.80 6.74
CA PHE A 405 -7.84 -21.46 6.40
C PHE A 405 -9.34 -21.21 6.62
N GLN A 406 -9.66 -20.68 7.80
CA GLN A 406 -10.92 -19.94 8.01
C GLN A 406 -10.85 -18.55 7.34
N LEU A 407 -11.84 -18.26 6.50
CA LEU A 407 -12.06 -16.97 5.84
C LEU A 407 -13.14 -16.20 6.60
N ILE A 408 -12.83 -14.97 7.02
CA ILE A 408 -13.77 -13.99 7.55
C ILE A 408 -14.27 -13.13 6.39
N ASP A 409 -15.59 -13.00 6.29
CA ASP A 409 -16.29 -12.23 5.27
C ASP A 409 -16.41 -10.74 5.66
N LEU A 410 -16.13 -9.85 4.72
CA LEU A 410 -16.31 -8.39 4.85
C LEU A 410 -16.74 -7.84 3.50
N SER A 411 -18.04 -7.92 3.21
CA SER A 411 -18.66 -7.19 2.10
C SER A 411 -19.10 -5.79 2.53
N ALA A 412 -18.79 -4.78 1.73
CA ALA A 412 -19.52 -3.50 1.72
C ALA A 412 -19.56 -2.92 0.29
N PRO A 413 -20.57 -2.09 -0.06
CA PRO A 413 -21.09 -1.97 -1.40
C PRO A 413 -20.56 -0.77 -2.20
N THR A 414 -20.69 -0.89 -3.51
CA THR A 414 -20.26 0.02 -4.58
C THR A 414 -21.22 1.20 -4.79
N GLY A 415 -20.69 2.41 -4.95
CA GLY A 415 -21.41 3.62 -5.40
C GLY A 415 -20.67 4.34 -6.53
N ALA A 416 -21.43 4.95 -7.45
CA ALA A 416 -20.99 5.54 -8.73
C ALA A 416 -20.64 7.05 -8.61
N PRO A 417 -19.96 7.66 -9.60
CA PRO A 417 -19.27 8.93 -9.44
C PRO A 417 -20.13 10.15 -9.85
N SER A 418 -19.94 11.31 -9.20
CA SER A 418 -20.39 12.60 -9.73
C SER A 418 -19.54 13.80 -9.33
N GLN A 419 -18.97 14.43 -10.37
CA GLN A 419 -18.64 15.83 -10.66
C GLN A 419 -18.12 16.80 -9.57
N ASP A 420 -16.92 17.30 -9.86
CA ASP A 420 -16.09 18.25 -9.11
C ASP A 420 -16.61 19.69 -9.07
N THR A 421 -16.39 20.35 -7.93
CA THR A 421 -16.27 21.82 -7.84
C THR A 421 -15.00 22.19 -7.06
N HIS A 422 -14.23 23.11 -7.65
CA HIS A 422 -12.93 23.58 -7.16
C HIS A 422 -13.05 24.42 -5.89
N GLY A 423 -12.39 23.99 -4.81
CA GLY A 423 -11.92 24.85 -3.72
C GLY A 423 -10.39 24.82 -3.70
N ASP A 424 -9.76 25.96 -3.43
CA ASP A 424 -8.29 26.12 -3.49
C ASP A 424 -7.57 25.11 -2.58
N VAL A 425 -6.97 24.09 -3.21
CA VAL A 425 -6.11 23.09 -2.58
C VAL A 425 -4.68 23.59 -2.68
N LEU A 426 -4.00 23.74 -1.54
CA LEU A 426 -2.54 23.88 -1.56
C LEU A 426 -1.95 22.52 -1.92
N LEU A 427 -1.37 22.42 -3.11
CA LEU A 427 -0.74 21.21 -3.60
C LEU A 427 0.69 21.19 -3.08
N LEU A 428 1.06 20.11 -2.40
CA LEU A 428 2.47 19.82 -2.17
C LEU A 428 3.02 19.21 -3.47
N ASP A 429 4.14 19.72 -3.98
CA ASP A 429 4.82 19.14 -5.12
C ASP A 429 5.42 17.76 -4.78
N ASP A 430 6.02 17.11 -5.77
CA ASP A 430 6.60 15.76 -5.61
C ASP A 430 7.72 15.69 -4.55
N ASN A 431 8.28 16.83 -4.14
CA ASN A 431 9.30 16.97 -3.11
C ASN A 431 8.73 17.32 -1.73
N GLY A 432 7.40 17.53 -1.64
CA GLY A 432 6.73 17.91 -0.41
C GLY A 432 6.83 19.42 -0.11
N ASP A 433 7.13 20.25 -1.10
CA ASP A 433 7.10 21.71 -1.00
C ASP A 433 5.72 22.26 -1.37
N LEU A 434 5.24 23.28 -0.64
CA LEU A 434 3.94 23.91 -0.96
C LEU A 434 4.03 24.67 -2.29
N GLN A 435 3.22 24.26 -3.27
CA GLN A 435 2.89 25.05 -4.46
C GLN A 435 1.48 25.65 -4.31
N GLY A 436 1.40 26.98 -4.37
CA GLY A 436 0.16 27.75 -4.36
C GLY A 436 0.36 29.15 -3.79
N GLN A 437 -0.26 30.15 -4.43
CA GLN A 437 -0.08 31.58 -4.13
C GLN A 437 -0.31 31.90 -2.64
N LEU A 438 0.78 32.24 -1.96
CA LEU A 438 0.73 33.10 -0.78
C LEU A 438 0.05 34.42 -1.18
N CYS A 439 -0.76 34.97 -0.28
CA CYS A 439 -1.48 36.23 -0.43
C CYS A 439 -0.60 37.34 -1.06
N PRO A 440 -1.18 38.34 -1.76
CA PRO A 440 -0.46 39.35 -2.57
C PRO A 440 0.41 40.37 -1.79
N GLY A 441 0.99 39.98 -0.65
CA GLY A 441 1.96 40.74 0.14
C GLY A 441 3.30 40.02 0.36
N VAL A 442 3.53 38.85 -0.28
CA VAL A 442 4.78 38.06 -0.15
C VAL A 442 5.43 37.76 -1.52
N GLN A 443 4.95 38.37 -2.61
CA GLN A 443 5.45 38.09 -3.97
C GLN A 443 6.74 38.83 -4.36
N ASP A 444 7.26 39.74 -3.53
CA ASP A 444 8.39 40.61 -3.94
C ASP A 444 9.80 40.10 -3.58
N LEU A 445 10.01 38.81 -3.25
CA LEU A 445 11.34 38.37 -2.76
C LEU A 445 11.89 37.01 -3.17
N VAL A 446 11.26 36.25 -4.08
CA VAL A 446 11.91 35.08 -4.67
C VAL A 446 11.57 35.00 -6.15
N GLY A 447 12.55 35.34 -7.00
CA GLY A 447 12.47 35.04 -8.42
C GLY A 447 12.48 33.53 -8.64
N LEU A 448 11.32 32.98 -8.98
CA LEU A 448 11.14 31.65 -9.55
C LEU A 448 10.34 31.82 -10.85
N ASN A 449 10.97 31.49 -11.96
CA ASN A 449 10.31 30.86 -13.09
C ASN A 449 10.55 29.36 -12.97
#